data_AF-M1ATL5-F1
#
_entry.id   AF-M1ATL5-F1
#
_cell.length_a   1.000
_cell.length_b   1.000
_cell.length_c   1.000
_cell.angle_alpha   90.00
_cell.angle_beta   90.00
_cell.angle_gamma   90.00
#
_symmetry.space_group_name_H-M   'P 1'
#
loop_
_entity.id
_entity.type
_entity.pdbx_description
1 polymer ?
#
loop_
_entity_poly.entity_id
_entity_poly.type
_entity_poly.pdbx_seq_one_letter_code
_entity_poly.pdbx_strand_id
1 'polypeptide(L)' 'MGHMVTQPTEDKKIPSIKRFFFKSQVIAANKFDIRKCDDFVWVTKDELLEYFPKQAEFLSKMIIS' A
#
# COMPACT_ATOMS: atom_id res chain seq x y z
N MET A 1 4.01 -13.02 2.26
CA MET A 1 4.49 -11.66 2.58
C MET A 1 5.18 -11.11 1.35
N GLY A 2 4.86 -9.88 0.95
CA GLY A 2 5.48 -9.22 -0.22
C GLY A 2 6.45 -8.14 0.23
N HIS A 3 7.52 -7.91 -0.53
CA HIS A 3 8.41 -6.79 -0.29
C HIS A 3 8.66 -6.02 -1.60
N MET A 4 8.82 -4.70 -1.49
CA MET A 4 9.12 -3.83 -2.63
C MET A 4 10.29 -2.92 -2.26
N VAL A 5 11.24 -2.78 -3.18
CA VAL A 5 12.33 -1.80 -3.06
C VAL A 5 11.85 -0.52 -3.72
N THR A 6 11.71 0.54 -2.93
CA THR A 6 11.33 1.86 -3.46
C THR A 6 12.63 2.59 -3.80
N GLN A 7 12.88 2.81 -5.09
CA GLN A 7 14.03 3.60 -5.52
C GLN A 7 13.75 5.09 -5.22
N PRO A 8 14.77 5.85 -4.78
CA PRO A 8 14.61 7.27 -4.52
C PRO A 8 14.28 8.02 -5.82
N THR A 9 13.22 8.83 -5.81
CA THR A 9 12.87 9.72 -6.91
C THR A 9 13.78 10.95 -6.84
N GLU A 10 14.71 11.05 -7.78
CA GLU A 10 15.56 12.19 -8.17
C GLU A 10 16.44 12.91 -7.12
N ASP A 11 16.19 12.81 -5.81
CA ASP A 11 17.13 13.30 -4.80
C ASP A 11 18.03 12.15 -4.30
N LYS A 12 19.25 12.09 -4.86
CA LYS A 12 20.28 11.06 -4.63
C LYS A 12 20.71 10.87 -3.16
N LYS A 13 20.12 11.57 -2.19
CA LYS A 13 20.47 11.47 -0.75
C LYS A 13 19.63 10.48 0.05
N ILE A 14 18.52 9.97 -0.47
CA ILE A 14 17.66 9.04 0.29
C ILE A 14 18.08 7.59 -0.03
N PRO A 15 18.58 6.82 0.96
CA PRO A 15 18.93 5.42 0.74
C PRO A 15 17.70 4.62 0.29
N SER A 16 17.90 3.62 -0.56
CA SER A 16 16.82 2.75 -1.04
C SER A 16 16.05 2.15 0.14
N ILE A 17 14.74 2.42 0.22
CA ILE A 17 13.89 1.95 1.31
C ILE A 17 13.22 0.64 0.88
N LYS A 18 13.36 -0.39 1.72
CA LYS A 18 12.66 -1.67 1.54
C LYS A 18 11.34 -1.64 2.32
N ARG A 19 10.23 -1.70 1.60
CA ARG A 19 8.88 -1.78 2.18
C ARG A 19 8.43 -3.23 2.25
N PHE A 20 7.88 -3.63 3.40
CA PHE A 20 7.32 -4.96 3.61
C PHE A 20 5.82 -4.83 3.83
N PHE A 21 5.05 -5.69 3.16
CA PHE A 21 3.59 -5.69 3.22
C PHE A 21 3.08 -6.92 3.95
N PHE A 22 2.26 -6.66 4.96
CA PHE A 22 1.57 -7.65 5.76
C PHE A 22 0.07 -7.53 5.51
N LYS A 23 -0.57 -8.64 5.16
CA LYS A 23 -2.02 -8.69 4.99
C LYS A 23 -2.68 -8.88 6.35
N SER A 24 -3.73 -8.13 6.61
CA SER A 24 -4.62 -8.31 7.75
C SER A 24 -6.07 -8.32 7.27
N GLN A 25 -6.95 -8.92 8.06
CA GLN A 25 -8.38 -8.95 7.80
C GLN A 25 -9.10 -8.06 8.82
N VAL A 26 -10.13 -7.37 8.33
CA VAL A 26 -10.99 -6.51 9.13
C VAL A 26 -12.15 -7.36 9.63
N ILE A 27 -12.22 -7.59 10.94
CA ILE A 27 -13.28 -8.41 11.56
C ILE A 27 -14.53 -7.60 11.96
N ALA A 28 -14.41 -6.27 12.07
CA ALA A 28 -15.52 -5.37 12.40
C ALA A 28 -15.21 -3.93 11.97
N ALA A 29 -15.90 -3.41 10.95
CA ALA A 29 -15.63 -2.09 10.38
C ALA A 29 -15.81 -0.92 11.37
N ASN A 30 -16.68 -1.08 12.37
CA ASN A 30 -17.04 -0.01 13.32
C ASN A 30 -15.99 0.24 14.41
N LYS A 31 -14.95 -0.61 14.53
CA LYS A 31 -13.96 -0.55 15.62
C LYS A 31 -12.54 -0.19 15.19
N PHE A 32 -12.30 0.06 13.90
CA PHE A 32 -10.97 0.44 13.42
C PHE A 32 -10.81 1.95 13.51
N ASP A 33 -10.08 2.36 14.54
CA ASP A 33 -9.72 3.73 14.78
C ASP A 33 -8.37 4.00 14.08
N ILE A 34 -8.44 4.55 12.86
CA ILE A 34 -7.27 4.91 12.04
C ILE A 34 -6.79 6.32 12.46
N ARG A 35 -6.61 6.56 13.77
CA ARG A 35 -6.31 7.88 14.37
C ARG A 35 -5.00 8.56 13.93
N LYS A 36 -4.19 7.92 13.08
CA LYS A 36 -2.91 8.47 12.60
C LYS A 36 -2.99 9.15 11.22
N CYS A 37 -4.11 9.05 10.52
CA CYS A 37 -4.25 9.62 9.18
C CYS A 37 -5.61 10.31 9.07
N ASP A 38 -5.60 11.63 8.90
CA ASP A 38 -6.82 12.43 8.71
C ASP A 38 -7.58 12.06 7.43
N ASP A 39 -6.88 11.54 6.42
CA ASP A 39 -7.45 11.12 5.14
C ASP A 39 -7.22 9.62 4.91
N PHE A 40 -8.27 8.83 5.09
CA PHE A 40 -8.30 7.42 4.70
C PHE A 40 -9.59 7.08 3.96
N VAL A 41 -9.50 6.16 3.00
CA VAL A 41 -10.64 5.68 2.22
C VAL A 41 -10.52 4.18 2.00
N TRP A 42 -11.64 3.47 2.15
CA TRP A 42 -11.76 2.08 1.76
C TRP A 42 -11.94 2.00 0.25
N VAL A 43 -11.02 1.33 -0.43
CA VAL A 43 -11.01 1.22 -1.90
C VAL A 43 -11.14 -0.22 -2.35
N THR A 44 -11.66 -0.40 -3.56
CA THR A 44 -11.62 -1.69 -4.25
C THR A 44 -10.23 -1.94 -4.84
N LYS A 45 -10.01 -3.14 -5.37
CA LYS A 45 -8.73 -3.50 -6.00
C LYS A 45 -8.43 -2.58 -7.19
N ASP A 46 -9.40 -2.35 -8.06
CA ASP A 46 -9.23 -1.58 -9.30
C ASP A 46 -8.86 -0.12 -8.98
N GLU A 47 -9.62 0.52 -8.08
CA GLU A 47 -9.36 1.88 -7.60
C GLU A 47 -7.94 2.01 -7.02
N LEU A 48 -7.49 1.04 -6.22
CA LEU A 48 -6.13 1.04 -5.66
C LEU A 48 -5.04 1.01 -6.75
N LEU A 49 -5.26 0.27 -7.84
CA LEU A 49 -4.31 0.21 -8.96
C LEU A 49 -4.28 1.53 -9.73
N GLU A 50 -5.42 2.23 -9.82
CA GLU A 50 -5.51 3.56 -10.43
C GLU A 50 -4.80 4.64 -9.59
N TYR A 51 -4.89 4.59 -8.25
CA TYR A 51 -4.15 5.50 -7.37
C TYR A 51 -2.63 5.29 -7.43
N PHE A 52 -2.19 4.04 -7.62
CA PHE A 52 -0.77 3.67 -7.57
C PHE A 52 -0.28 2.97 -8.84
N PRO A 53 -0.27 3.66 -9.99
CA PRO A 53 0.06 3.04 -11.28
C PRO A 53 1.48 2.49 -11.33
N LYS A 54 2.44 3.16 -10.66
CA LYS A 54 3.85 2.72 -10.59
C LYS A 54 4.05 1.40 -9.84
N GLN A 55 3.13 1.06 -8.92
CA GLN A 55 3.19 -0.16 -8.12
C GLN A 55 2.10 -1.17 -8.53
N ALA A 56 1.28 -0.85 -9.53
CA ALA A 56 0.08 -1.59 -9.89
C ALA A 56 0.37 -3.07 -10.20
N GLU A 57 1.41 -3.37 -10.98
CA GLU A 57 1.75 -4.76 -11.31
C GLU A 57 2.05 -5.61 -10.07
N PHE A 58 2.78 -5.03 -9.11
CA PHE A 58 3.13 -5.70 -7.87
C PHE A 58 1.92 -5.82 -6.92
N LEU A 59 1.14 -4.75 -6.77
CA LEU A 59 -0.07 -4.73 -5.94
C LEU A 59 -1.12 -5.72 -6.48
N SER A 60 -1.27 -5.82 -7.80
CA SER A 60 -2.20 -6.75 -8.44
C SER A 60 -1.83 -8.22 -8.18
N LYS A 61 -0.52 -8.54 -8.20
CA LYS A 61 0.00 -9.88 -7.85
C LYS A 61 -0.12 -10.17 -6.35
N MET A 62 0.00 -9.14 -5.49
CA MET A 62 -0.08 -9.32 -4.05
C MET A 62 -1.52 -9.46 -3.55
N ILE A 63 -2.45 -8.65 -4.03
CA ILE A 63 -3.86 -8.64 -3.62
C ILE A 63 -4.60 -9.68 -4.46
N ILE A 64 -4.63 -10.90 -3.93
CA ILE A 64 -5.38 -12.02 -4.47
C ILE A 64 -6.81 -11.90 -3.96
N SER A 65 -7.77 -12.03 -4.89
CA SER A 65 -9.21 -11.99 -4.61
C SER A 65 -9.65 -13.12 -3.69
#